data_AF-A0A327UJC3-F1
#
_entry.id   AF-A0A327UJC3-F1
#
_cell.length_a   1.000
_cell.length_b   1.000
_cell.length_c   1.000
_cell.angle_alpha   90.00
_cell.angle_beta   90.00
_cell.angle_gamma   90.00
#
_symmetry.space_group_name_H-M   'P 1'
#
loop_
_entity.id
_entity.type
_entity.pdbx_description
1 polymer ?
#
loop_
_entity_poly.entity_id
_entity_poly.type
_entity_poly.pdbx_seq_one_letter_code
_entity_poly.pdbx_strand_id
1 'polypeptide(L)'
;MGKICVIGNSVAASRTEEESPLAGWGQYLTEFLGPDCDVRNYARDAMTLRGYYTGRFTALLTLVGRGDLVLIAFGNVEQRMNQMNRYHGAREFKEYLRLYVEAIRGEGAVPVLLTPAPRCTFDVAGNPVNTHEDYPRLTLEAAAELGCPVIDLTASTTRLLAELGPMRARGLYRWLDPAEHPNHPQGIIDASHFNHAGAREAARLVASGLAGLPGLPPGLVDTQRLVPGQLPPVQTEFTVQQPQLALTAQPEVAAAPAFASPAPDALVGAGRRLTGTAPKGAEYVLFFEEGEYLGGTRTAEDGAWQWRRAVQWPGGRHKVTAVALAGNAVSASAETEFEVLDRVEAPEVVGPRKGSWNGPRPRFSGRAGRGVEKVMVLEQGRLIAEAPVQEDGSWRVAHAHDWRPGTYTVEFVAVFSAIHSPPTSLELKVHGVPEDSWLHTSMTSRLPCGPGCEHYPALPAW
;
A
#
# COMPACT_ATOMS: atom_id res chain seq x y z
N MET A 1 -16.32 25.08 -20.64
CA MET A 1 -15.04 24.37 -20.48
C MET A 1 -14.99 23.83 -19.06
N GLY A 2 -15.04 22.51 -18.90
CA GLY A 2 -15.04 21.87 -17.58
C GLY A 2 -13.62 21.55 -17.16
N LYS A 3 -13.13 22.11 -16.05
CA LYS A 3 -11.80 21.76 -15.53
C LYS A 3 -11.92 20.64 -14.52
N ILE A 4 -11.09 19.62 -14.65
CA ILE A 4 -10.99 18.49 -13.73
C ILE A 4 -9.59 18.49 -13.13
N CYS A 5 -9.49 18.73 -11.83
CA CYS A 5 -8.26 18.58 -11.08
C CYS A 5 -8.20 17.17 -10.48
N VAL A 6 -7.11 16.44 -10.69
CA VAL A 6 -6.88 15.13 -10.05
C VAL A 6 -5.88 15.29 -8.93
N ILE A 7 -6.23 14.87 -7.72
CA ILE A 7 -5.30 14.74 -6.59
C ILE A 7 -5.26 13.31 -6.09
N GLY A 8 -4.10 12.86 -5.65
CA GLY A 8 -3.91 11.50 -5.22
C GLY A 8 -2.45 11.09 -5.16
N ASN A 9 -2.23 9.78 -5.21
CA ASN A 9 -0.93 9.15 -5.11
C ASN A 9 -0.35 8.72 -6.48
N SER A 10 0.69 7.89 -6.46
CA SER A 10 1.42 7.40 -7.63
C SER A 10 0.57 6.63 -8.64
N VAL A 11 -0.57 6.07 -8.24
CA VAL A 11 -1.49 5.31 -9.13
C VAL A 11 -2.23 6.25 -10.09
N ALA A 12 -2.45 7.50 -9.70
CA ALA A 12 -3.08 8.52 -10.53
C ALA A 12 -2.06 9.41 -11.26
N ALA A 13 -0.85 9.55 -10.72
CA ALA A 13 0.16 10.53 -11.17
C ALA A 13 0.64 10.32 -12.61
N SER A 14 0.75 11.41 -13.38
CA SER A 14 1.33 11.40 -14.72
C SER A 14 2.81 11.08 -14.69
N ARG A 15 3.30 10.41 -15.74
CA ARG A 15 4.67 9.88 -15.85
C ARG A 15 5.38 10.34 -17.09
N THR A 16 6.71 10.33 -17.02
CA THR A 16 7.58 10.61 -18.18
C THR A 16 7.94 9.34 -18.93
N GLU A 17 8.48 9.48 -20.13
CA GLU A 17 8.92 8.35 -20.95
C GLU A 17 10.10 7.59 -20.32
N GLU A 18 10.94 8.29 -19.55
CA GLU A 18 12.04 7.67 -18.80
C GLU A 18 11.55 6.75 -17.68
N GLU A 19 10.34 6.99 -17.16
CA GLU A 19 9.69 6.12 -16.17
C GLU A 19 8.92 4.96 -16.82
N SER A 20 8.78 4.95 -18.14
CA SER A 20 8.03 3.93 -18.91
C SER A 20 8.51 2.51 -18.56
N PRO A 21 7.59 1.55 -18.36
CA PRO A 21 6.17 1.61 -18.71
C PRO A 21 5.27 2.18 -17.60
N LEU A 22 5.82 2.72 -16.51
CA LEU A 22 5.02 3.25 -15.40
C LEU A 22 4.03 4.30 -15.91
N ALA A 23 2.76 4.15 -15.56
CA ALA A 23 1.73 5.12 -15.93
C ALA A 23 0.66 5.26 -14.84
N GLY A 24 0.12 6.47 -14.69
CA GLY A 24 -1.02 6.75 -13.83
C GLY A 24 -2.30 6.97 -14.62
N TRP A 25 -3.44 6.55 -14.08
CA TRP A 25 -4.71 6.68 -14.80
C TRP A 25 -5.11 8.14 -15.08
N GLY A 26 -4.68 9.09 -14.23
CA GLY A 26 -4.94 10.52 -14.44
C GLY A 26 -4.28 11.08 -15.70
N GLN A 27 -3.22 10.42 -16.21
CA GLN A 27 -2.56 10.76 -17.47
C GLN A 27 -3.44 10.49 -18.70
N TYR A 28 -4.35 9.52 -18.61
CA TYR A 28 -5.16 9.03 -19.72
C TYR A 28 -6.62 9.48 -19.65
N LEU A 29 -7.03 10.16 -18.58
CA LEU A 29 -8.43 10.53 -18.37
C LEU A 29 -9.01 11.35 -19.54
N THR A 30 -8.22 12.28 -20.10
CA THR A 30 -8.62 13.13 -21.23
C THR A 30 -9.06 12.35 -22.48
N GLU A 31 -8.58 11.11 -22.68
CA GLU A 31 -8.98 10.28 -23.82
C GLU A 31 -10.49 9.98 -23.83
N PHE A 32 -11.13 9.99 -22.66
CA PHE A 32 -12.53 9.62 -22.44
C PHE A 32 -13.47 10.80 -22.16
N LEU A 33 -12.95 12.03 -22.21
CA LEU A 33 -13.72 13.24 -21.91
C LEU A 33 -14.13 13.96 -23.19
N GLY A 34 -15.13 14.85 -23.06
CA GLY A 34 -15.52 15.76 -24.14
C GLY A 34 -14.41 16.75 -24.50
N PRO A 35 -14.44 17.33 -25.71
CA PRO A 35 -13.36 18.18 -26.25
C PRO A 35 -13.08 19.45 -25.45
N ASP A 36 -14.05 19.92 -24.66
CA ASP A 36 -13.94 21.14 -23.85
C ASP A 36 -13.51 20.88 -22.40
N CYS A 37 -12.94 19.71 -22.09
CA CYS A 37 -12.47 19.35 -20.75
C CYS A 37 -10.96 19.58 -20.60
N ASP A 38 -10.57 20.34 -19.56
CA ASP A 38 -9.17 20.54 -19.17
C ASP A 38 -8.84 19.67 -17.95
N VAL A 39 -8.01 18.65 -18.13
CA VAL A 39 -7.57 17.77 -17.04
C VAL A 39 -6.21 18.25 -16.50
N ARG A 40 -6.19 18.61 -15.22
CA ARG A 40 -4.98 18.99 -14.50
C ARG A 40 -4.65 17.95 -13.43
N ASN A 41 -3.67 17.12 -13.73
CA ASN A 41 -3.25 16.05 -12.83
C ASN A 41 -2.19 16.54 -11.84
N TYR A 42 -2.59 16.70 -10.58
CA TYR A 42 -1.74 17.10 -9.46
C TYR A 42 -1.41 15.94 -8.51
N ALA A 43 -1.77 14.70 -8.86
CA ALA A 43 -1.39 13.53 -8.09
C ALA A 43 0.15 13.34 -8.06
N ARG A 44 0.67 12.80 -6.96
CA ARG A 44 2.11 12.70 -6.70
C ARG A 44 2.51 11.39 -6.03
N ASP A 45 3.76 11.01 -6.20
CA ASP A 45 4.28 9.75 -5.67
C ASP A 45 4.27 9.66 -4.16
N ALA A 46 3.94 8.45 -3.69
CA ALA A 46 3.90 8.08 -2.28
C ALA A 46 3.12 9.06 -1.39
N MET A 47 2.20 9.81 -2.00
CA MET A 47 1.46 10.86 -1.32
C MET A 47 0.37 10.27 -0.43
N THR A 48 0.25 10.82 0.77
CA THR A 48 -0.85 10.53 1.68
C THR A 48 -1.77 11.74 1.83
N LEU A 49 -2.99 11.53 2.30
CA LEU A 49 -3.90 12.63 2.67
C LEU A 49 -3.23 13.69 3.56
N ARG A 50 -2.60 13.27 4.68
CA ARG A 50 -1.88 14.16 5.61
C ARG A 50 -0.78 14.96 4.91
N GLY A 51 0.03 14.29 4.08
CA GLY A 51 1.15 14.93 3.39
C GLY A 51 0.70 15.93 2.33
N TYR A 52 -0.34 15.61 1.56
CA TYR A 52 -0.85 16.54 0.54
C TYR A 52 -1.59 17.71 1.20
N TYR A 53 -2.33 17.46 2.27
CA TYR A 53 -3.14 18.48 2.95
C TYR A 53 -2.25 19.60 3.51
N THR A 54 -1.17 19.21 4.19
CA THR A 54 -0.26 20.16 4.84
C THR A 54 0.73 20.82 3.86
N GLY A 55 1.05 20.18 2.73
CA GLY A 55 2.12 20.64 1.85
C GLY A 55 1.68 21.20 0.48
N ARG A 56 0.46 20.91 0.01
CA ARG A 56 0.05 21.18 -1.39
C ARG A 56 -1.36 21.69 -1.54
N PHE A 57 -2.23 21.34 -0.61
CA PHE A 57 -3.65 21.58 -0.77
C PHE A 57 -4.00 23.07 -0.89
N THR A 58 -3.35 23.95 -0.12
CA THR A 58 -3.53 25.40 -0.25
C THR A 58 -3.27 25.90 -1.67
N ALA A 59 -2.22 25.39 -2.34
CA ALA A 59 -1.92 25.78 -3.72
C ALA A 59 -2.93 25.21 -4.73
N LEU A 60 -3.59 24.09 -4.43
CA LEU A 60 -4.71 23.61 -5.24
C LEU A 60 -5.92 24.53 -5.09
N LEU A 61 -6.24 24.95 -3.86
CA LEU A 61 -7.39 25.81 -3.58
C LEU A 61 -7.33 27.13 -4.35
N THR A 62 -6.14 27.69 -4.57
CA THR A 62 -5.98 28.91 -5.40
C THR A 62 -6.16 28.69 -6.91
N LEU A 63 -6.18 27.42 -7.37
CA LEU A 63 -6.29 27.05 -8.78
C LEU A 63 -7.68 26.56 -9.16
N VAL A 64 -8.49 26.14 -8.18
CA VAL A 64 -9.88 25.68 -8.39
C VAL A 64 -10.85 26.84 -8.18
N GLY A 65 -12.00 26.75 -8.81
CA GLY A 65 -13.09 27.71 -8.67
C GLY A 65 -14.44 27.07 -8.95
N ARG A 66 -15.46 27.92 -9.03
CA ARG A 66 -16.85 27.50 -9.15
C ARG A 66 -17.07 26.54 -10.33
N GLY A 67 -17.59 25.36 -10.04
CA GLY A 67 -17.97 24.35 -11.03
C GLY A 67 -16.82 23.46 -11.52
N ASP A 68 -15.58 23.69 -11.09
CA ASP A 68 -14.49 22.76 -11.34
C ASP A 68 -14.71 21.44 -10.58
N LEU A 69 -14.29 20.32 -11.16
CA LEU A 69 -14.29 19.02 -10.48
C LEU A 69 -12.93 18.78 -9.82
N VAL A 70 -12.94 18.22 -8.61
CA VAL A 70 -11.71 17.76 -7.94
C VAL A 70 -11.85 16.28 -7.60
N LEU A 71 -11.13 15.43 -8.34
CA LEU A 71 -11.08 13.99 -8.11
C LEU A 71 -10.05 13.69 -7.02
N ILE A 72 -10.47 13.01 -5.95
CA ILE A 72 -9.66 12.76 -4.75
C ILE A 72 -9.43 11.26 -4.61
N ALA A 73 -8.22 10.80 -4.98
CA ALA A 73 -7.86 9.38 -5.05
C ALA A 73 -6.70 9.02 -4.09
N PHE A 74 -7.05 8.70 -2.84
CA PHE A 74 -6.12 8.28 -1.78
C PHE A 74 -6.51 6.91 -1.18
N GLY A 75 -5.66 6.34 -0.33
CA GLY A 75 -5.87 5.04 0.32
C GLY A 75 -4.91 3.92 -0.12
N ASN A 76 -4.14 4.10 -1.21
CA ASN A 76 -3.18 3.07 -1.67
C ASN A 76 -1.90 3.00 -0.81
N VAL A 77 -1.65 4.02 0.01
CA VAL A 77 -0.40 4.21 0.75
C VAL A 77 -0.65 4.17 2.26
N GLU A 78 -1.80 4.66 2.69
CA GLU A 78 -2.18 4.88 4.08
C GLU A 78 -2.32 3.59 4.91
N GLN A 79 -2.54 2.44 4.27
CA GLN A 79 -2.59 1.14 4.97
C GLN A 79 -1.22 0.66 5.49
N ARG A 80 -0.11 1.32 5.14
CA ARG A 80 1.25 0.85 5.47
C ARG A 80 1.59 1.08 6.94
N MET A 81 1.04 0.28 7.84
CA MET A 81 1.32 0.36 9.28
C MET A 81 2.79 0.13 9.62
N ASN A 82 3.53 -0.61 8.78
CA ASN A 82 4.98 -0.75 8.89
C ASN A 82 5.75 0.56 8.57
N GLN A 83 5.08 1.63 8.13
CA GLN A 83 5.65 2.93 7.81
C GLN A 83 4.86 4.02 8.56
N MET A 84 5.30 4.34 9.78
CA MET A 84 4.61 5.27 10.69
C MET A 84 4.25 6.62 10.05
N ASN A 85 5.14 7.18 9.22
CA ASN A 85 4.93 8.46 8.54
C ASN A 85 3.85 8.43 7.45
N ARG A 86 3.44 7.25 7.01
CA ARG A 86 2.44 7.06 5.95
C ARG A 86 1.10 6.59 6.47
N TYR A 87 1.10 5.85 7.58
CA TYR A 87 -0.11 5.22 8.09
C TYR A 87 -1.11 6.24 8.66
N HIS A 88 -2.38 6.08 8.31
CA HIS A 88 -3.50 6.80 8.91
C HIS A 88 -4.49 5.83 9.51
N GLY A 89 -4.83 6.00 10.79
CA GLY A 89 -5.95 5.28 11.39
C GLY A 89 -7.28 5.67 10.76
N ALA A 90 -8.31 4.83 10.92
CA ALA A 90 -9.62 5.03 10.29
C ALA A 90 -10.23 6.43 10.57
N ARG A 91 -10.19 6.88 11.84
CA ARG A 91 -10.68 8.21 12.24
C ARG A 91 -9.92 9.34 11.54
N GLU A 92 -8.59 9.26 11.54
CA GLU A 92 -7.75 10.27 10.90
C GLU A 92 -7.95 10.32 9.39
N PHE A 93 -8.07 9.17 8.74
CA PHE A 93 -8.30 9.08 7.30
C PHE A 93 -9.62 9.77 6.91
N LYS A 94 -10.73 9.44 7.57
CA LYS A 94 -12.04 10.07 7.32
C LYS A 94 -12.03 11.57 7.63
N GLU A 95 -11.35 11.99 8.69
CA GLU A 95 -11.24 13.40 9.06
C GLU A 95 -10.52 14.21 7.97
N TYR A 96 -9.42 13.69 7.40
CA TYR A 96 -8.79 14.35 6.27
C TYR A 96 -9.73 14.43 5.06
N LEU A 97 -10.42 13.35 4.70
CA LEU A 97 -11.40 13.37 3.59
C LEU A 97 -12.46 14.45 3.80
N ARG A 98 -12.99 14.59 5.02
CA ARG A 98 -13.92 15.67 5.40
C ARG A 98 -13.32 17.05 5.15
N LEU A 99 -12.11 17.31 5.65
CA LEU A 99 -11.42 18.58 5.49
C LEU A 99 -11.19 18.94 4.00
N TYR A 100 -10.81 17.96 3.18
CA TYR A 100 -10.70 18.15 1.72
C TYR A 100 -12.03 18.55 1.08
N VAL A 101 -13.08 17.77 1.36
CA VAL A 101 -14.41 17.99 0.77
C VAL A 101 -14.96 19.36 1.15
N GLU A 102 -14.85 19.76 2.42
CA GLU A 102 -15.34 21.04 2.90
C GLU A 102 -14.60 22.23 2.27
N ALA A 103 -13.27 22.19 2.23
CA ALA A 103 -12.49 23.26 1.66
C ALA A 103 -12.70 23.40 0.14
N ILE A 104 -12.79 22.29 -0.60
CA ILE A 104 -13.08 22.31 -2.05
C ILE A 104 -14.47 22.90 -2.32
N ARG A 105 -15.48 22.52 -1.51
CA ARG A 105 -16.82 23.12 -1.59
C ARG A 105 -16.82 24.61 -1.26
N GLY A 106 -15.96 25.03 -0.32
CA GLY A 106 -15.75 26.44 0.04
C GLY A 106 -15.36 27.31 -1.15
N GLU A 107 -14.54 26.76 -2.07
CA GLU A 107 -14.15 27.43 -3.33
C GLU A 107 -15.22 27.31 -4.45
N GLY A 108 -16.36 26.69 -4.16
CA GLY A 108 -17.44 26.44 -5.12
C GLY A 108 -17.16 25.31 -6.13
N ALA A 109 -16.07 24.57 -5.95
CA ALA A 109 -15.74 23.39 -6.74
C ALA A 109 -16.49 22.14 -6.21
N VAL A 110 -16.57 21.10 -7.04
CA VAL A 110 -17.28 19.85 -6.72
C VAL A 110 -16.25 18.76 -6.42
N PRO A 111 -16.11 18.34 -5.15
CA PRO A 111 -15.26 17.21 -4.81
C PRO A 111 -15.92 15.90 -5.26
N VAL A 112 -15.11 14.96 -5.73
CA VAL A 112 -15.50 13.59 -6.04
C VAL A 112 -14.49 12.66 -5.40
N LEU A 113 -14.94 11.79 -4.50
CA LEU A 113 -14.08 10.79 -3.86
C LEU A 113 -13.89 9.57 -4.74
N LEU A 114 -12.71 8.95 -4.69
CA LEU A 114 -12.41 7.70 -5.39
C LEU A 114 -11.84 6.68 -4.40
N THR A 115 -12.36 5.45 -4.44
CA THR A 115 -11.78 4.34 -3.68
C THR A 115 -10.43 3.90 -4.32
N PRO A 116 -9.46 3.37 -3.55
CA PRO A 116 -8.13 3.06 -4.08
C PRO A 116 -8.13 1.82 -4.98
N ALA A 117 -7.59 1.91 -6.19
CA ALA A 117 -7.47 0.74 -7.08
C ALA A 117 -6.59 -0.37 -6.46
N PRO A 118 -6.99 -1.66 -6.51
CA PRO A 118 -6.31 -2.76 -5.87
C PRO A 118 -4.99 -3.09 -6.57
N ARG A 119 -4.11 -3.76 -5.81
CA ARG A 119 -2.86 -4.32 -6.35
C ARG A 119 -3.16 -5.61 -7.13
N CYS A 120 -2.32 -5.95 -8.10
CA CYS A 120 -2.37 -7.22 -8.81
C CYS A 120 -1.88 -8.37 -7.92
N THR A 121 -2.76 -8.83 -7.03
CA THR A 121 -2.49 -9.90 -6.06
C THR A 121 -3.67 -10.84 -6.00
N PHE A 122 -3.38 -12.14 -6.04
CA PHE A 122 -4.38 -13.20 -6.01
C PHE A 122 -4.10 -14.16 -4.85
N ASP A 123 -5.17 -14.66 -4.23
CA ASP A 123 -5.08 -15.72 -3.22
C ASP A 123 -4.72 -17.07 -3.89
N VAL A 124 -4.53 -18.10 -3.09
CA VAL A 124 -4.18 -19.45 -3.57
C VAL A 124 -5.22 -20.06 -4.52
N ALA A 125 -6.47 -19.58 -4.46
CA ALA A 125 -7.57 -20.03 -5.33
C ALA A 125 -7.70 -19.16 -6.60
N GLY A 126 -6.88 -18.12 -6.76
CA GLY A 126 -6.91 -17.23 -7.91
C GLY A 126 -7.90 -16.08 -7.80
N ASN A 127 -8.44 -15.79 -6.61
CA ASN A 127 -9.32 -14.63 -6.40
C ASN A 127 -8.51 -13.37 -6.10
N PRO A 128 -8.92 -12.18 -6.59
CA PRO A 128 -8.27 -10.93 -6.23
C PRO A 128 -8.29 -10.68 -4.71
N VAL A 129 -7.15 -10.30 -4.14
CA VAL A 129 -7.01 -10.01 -2.70
C VAL A 129 -7.21 -8.52 -2.45
N ASN A 130 -8.01 -8.19 -1.43
CA ASN A 130 -8.06 -6.81 -0.92
C ASN A 130 -6.75 -6.48 -0.19
N THR A 131 -5.89 -5.71 -0.83
CA THR A 131 -4.61 -5.26 -0.26
C THR A 131 -4.66 -3.88 0.38
N HIS A 132 -5.84 -3.26 0.46
CA HIS A 132 -6.01 -1.91 1.03
C HIS A 132 -6.98 -1.94 2.20
N GLU A 133 -7.14 -3.08 2.86
CA GLU A 133 -7.88 -3.24 4.12
C GLU A 133 -9.24 -2.51 4.09
N ASP A 134 -9.52 -1.70 5.10
CA ASP A 134 -10.78 -0.96 5.26
C ASP A 134 -10.87 0.31 4.42
N TYR A 135 -9.79 0.77 3.77
CA TYR A 135 -9.75 2.09 3.14
C TYR A 135 -10.79 2.30 2.02
N PRO A 136 -11.12 1.31 1.16
CA PRO A 136 -12.25 1.43 0.24
C PRO A 136 -13.58 1.71 0.96
N ARG A 137 -13.87 0.94 2.03
CA ARG A 137 -15.09 1.13 2.84
C ARG A 137 -15.10 2.49 3.53
N LEU A 138 -13.98 2.91 4.13
CA LEU A 138 -13.86 4.21 4.80
C LEU A 138 -14.09 5.39 3.85
N THR A 139 -13.61 5.30 2.61
CA THR A 139 -13.88 6.30 1.58
C THR A 139 -15.37 6.36 1.21
N LEU A 140 -16.03 5.20 1.05
CA LEU A 140 -17.47 5.13 0.76
C LEU A 140 -18.31 5.68 1.91
N GLU A 141 -17.97 5.35 3.15
CA GLU A 141 -18.63 5.88 4.35
C GLU A 141 -18.46 7.40 4.46
N ALA A 142 -17.24 7.92 4.29
CA ALA A 142 -17.00 9.36 4.29
C ALA A 142 -17.79 10.06 3.18
N ALA A 143 -17.87 9.47 1.99
CA ALA A 143 -18.69 10.00 0.90
C ALA A 143 -20.16 10.11 1.29
N ALA A 144 -20.73 9.05 1.89
CA ALA A 144 -22.11 9.02 2.34
C ALA A 144 -22.38 10.05 3.45
N GLU A 145 -21.51 10.11 4.47
CA GLU A 145 -21.62 11.06 5.59
C GLU A 145 -21.58 12.53 5.13
N LEU A 146 -20.77 12.81 4.11
CA LEU A 146 -20.56 14.18 3.59
C LEU A 146 -21.52 14.53 2.44
N GLY A 147 -22.35 13.58 1.98
CA GLY A 147 -23.12 13.72 0.74
C GLY A 147 -22.24 14.05 -0.47
N CYS A 148 -21.02 13.49 -0.51
CA CYS A 148 -20.04 13.72 -1.56
C CYS A 148 -20.21 12.65 -2.66
N PRO A 149 -20.22 13.02 -3.96
CA PRO A 149 -20.14 12.05 -5.04
C PRO A 149 -18.93 11.12 -4.90
N VAL A 150 -19.09 9.85 -5.23
CA VAL A 150 -18.02 8.85 -5.12
C VAL A 150 -18.00 7.90 -6.30
N ILE A 151 -16.80 7.57 -6.76
CA ILE A 151 -16.56 6.53 -7.75
C ILE A 151 -15.91 5.35 -7.03
N ASP A 152 -16.60 4.21 -7.03
CA ASP A 152 -16.05 2.97 -6.49
C ASP A 152 -15.10 2.30 -7.50
N LEU A 153 -13.92 2.90 -7.63
CA LEU A 153 -12.86 2.38 -8.50
C LEU A 153 -12.38 1.01 -8.01
N THR A 154 -12.27 0.76 -6.69
CA THR A 154 -11.94 -0.55 -6.12
C THR A 154 -12.87 -1.65 -6.62
N ALA A 155 -14.19 -1.45 -6.60
CA ALA A 155 -15.13 -2.47 -7.07
C ALA A 155 -14.97 -2.77 -8.57
N SER A 156 -14.88 -1.73 -9.40
CA SER A 156 -14.75 -1.87 -10.86
C SER A 156 -13.44 -2.56 -11.28
N THR A 157 -12.33 -2.20 -10.64
CA THR A 157 -11.00 -2.77 -10.94
C THR A 157 -10.82 -4.16 -10.33
N THR A 158 -11.41 -4.45 -9.17
CA THR A 158 -11.48 -5.82 -8.63
C THR A 158 -12.24 -6.76 -9.57
N ARG A 159 -13.34 -6.29 -10.17
CA ARG A 159 -14.07 -7.08 -11.19
C ARG A 159 -13.20 -7.38 -12.39
N LEU A 160 -12.50 -6.38 -12.91
CA LEU A 160 -11.55 -6.56 -14.03
C LEU A 160 -10.45 -7.58 -13.68
N LEU A 161 -9.89 -7.52 -12.47
CA LEU A 161 -8.91 -8.52 -12.03
C LEU A 161 -9.50 -9.93 -11.95
N ALA A 162 -10.74 -10.07 -11.48
CA ALA A 162 -11.43 -11.36 -11.42
C ALA A 162 -11.70 -11.94 -12.82
N GLU A 163 -12.07 -11.09 -13.79
CA GLU A 163 -12.29 -11.49 -15.19
C GLU A 163 -11.00 -11.93 -15.89
N LEU A 164 -9.88 -11.23 -15.63
CA LEU A 164 -8.58 -11.55 -16.23
C LEU A 164 -7.88 -12.74 -15.57
N GLY A 165 -8.05 -12.87 -14.26
CA GLY A 165 -7.37 -13.85 -13.43
C GLY A 165 -5.83 -13.67 -13.39
N PRO A 166 -5.13 -14.56 -12.65
CA PRO A 166 -3.67 -14.50 -12.50
C PRO A 166 -2.91 -14.65 -13.83
N MET A 167 -3.52 -15.26 -14.84
CA MET A 167 -2.90 -15.53 -16.14
C MET A 167 -2.69 -14.30 -17.01
N ARG A 168 -3.58 -13.30 -16.90
CA ARG A 168 -3.58 -12.11 -17.78
C ARG A 168 -3.41 -10.79 -17.04
N ALA A 169 -3.86 -10.69 -15.78
CA ALA A 169 -3.98 -9.41 -15.08
C ALA A 169 -2.66 -8.62 -14.98
N ARG A 170 -1.52 -9.30 -14.85
CA ARG A 170 -0.20 -8.64 -14.77
C ARG A 170 0.14 -7.82 -16.01
N GLY A 171 -0.43 -8.15 -17.16
CA GLY A 171 -0.27 -7.36 -18.39
C GLY A 171 -0.87 -5.95 -18.32
N LEU A 172 -1.59 -5.59 -17.26
CA LEU A 172 -2.04 -4.22 -16.97
C LEU A 172 -1.14 -3.48 -15.97
N TYR A 173 -0.19 -4.17 -15.34
CA TYR A 173 0.67 -3.61 -14.30
C TYR A 173 2.09 -3.45 -14.82
N ARG A 174 2.92 -2.76 -14.04
CA ARG A 174 4.37 -2.68 -14.28
C ARG A 174 5.02 -4.00 -13.86
N TRP A 175 4.69 -5.03 -14.63
CA TRP A 175 5.17 -6.38 -14.48
C TRP A 175 5.76 -6.81 -15.81
N LEU A 176 7.08 -6.93 -15.82
CA LEU A 176 7.86 -7.24 -17.01
C LEU A 176 8.87 -8.32 -16.68
N ASP A 177 8.93 -9.32 -17.54
CA ASP A 177 10.04 -10.25 -17.56
C ASP A 177 11.31 -9.53 -18.06
N PRO A 178 12.50 -10.06 -17.75
CA PRO A 178 13.74 -9.57 -18.35
C PRO A 178 13.67 -9.46 -19.88
N ALA A 179 14.37 -8.48 -20.42
CA ALA A 179 14.44 -8.12 -21.85
C ALA A 179 13.13 -7.63 -22.51
N GLU A 180 12.01 -7.49 -21.77
CA GLU A 180 10.75 -7.00 -22.36
C GLU A 180 10.68 -5.48 -22.58
N HIS A 181 11.50 -4.69 -21.88
CA HIS A 181 11.46 -3.23 -21.97
C HIS A 181 12.85 -2.58 -21.82
N PRO A 182 13.22 -1.59 -22.65
CA PRO A 182 14.55 -1.00 -22.65
C PRO A 182 14.92 -0.30 -21.33
N ASN A 183 13.96 0.34 -20.66
CA ASN A 183 14.19 0.98 -19.35
C ASN A 183 14.32 -0.04 -18.19
N HIS A 184 13.95 -1.30 -18.42
CA HIS A 184 13.97 -2.39 -17.43
C HIS A 184 14.57 -3.66 -18.03
N PRO A 185 15.87 -3.66 -18.38
CA PRO A 185 16.49 -4.81 -19.05
C PRO A 185 16.48 -6.09 -18.17
N GLN A 186 16.52 -5.93 -16.85
CA GLN A 186 16.41 -7.02 -15.87
C GLN A 186 14.95 -7.33 -15.47
N GLY A 187 13.98 -6.74 -16.17
CA GLY A 187 12.55 -6.83 -15.85
C GLY A 187 12.17 -6.00 -14.63
N ILE A 188 10.89 -5.99 -14.29
CA ILE A 188 10.40 -5.40 -13.03
C ILE A 188 9.13 -6.09 -12.54
N ILE A 189 9.02 -6.31 -11.22
CA ILE A 189 7.81 -6.85 -10.59
C ILE A 189 7.21 -5.78 -9.67
N ASP A 190 6.20 -5.08 -10.17
CA ASP A 190 5.43 -4.10 -9.43
C ASP A 190 3.93 -4.34 -9.64
N ALA A 191 3.28 -4.81 -8.58
CA ALA A 191 1.84 -5.09 -8.58
C ALA A 191 0.99 -3.89 -8.15
N SER A 192 1.60 -2.76 -7.79
CA SER A 192 0.85 -1.58 -7.32
C SER A 192 0.60 -0.58 -8.43
N HIS A 193 1.52 -0.47 -9.38
CA HIS A 193 1.44 0.54 -10.43
C HIS A 193 1.07 -0.05 -11.78
N PHE A 194 0.29 0.71 -12.53
CA PHE A 194 -0.14 0.32 -13.87
C PHE A 194 0.97 0.56 -14.90
N ASN A 195 0.87 -0.18 -15.99
CA ASN A 195 1.49 0.22 -17.25
C ASN A 195 0.53 1.09 -18.07
N HIS A 196 0.92 1.53 -19.27
CA HIS A 196 0.05 2.34 -20.14
C HIS A 196 -1.33 1.70 -20.42
N ALA A 197 -1.38 0.38 -20.66
CA ALA A 197 -2.64 -0.32 -20.92
C ALA A 197 -3.55 -0.34 -19.67
N GLY A 198 -3.00 -0.68 -18.50
CA GLY A 198 -3.76 -0.67 -17.25
C GLY A 198 -4.18 0.71 -16.80
N ALA A 199 -3.33 1.72 -17.00
CA ALA A 199 -3.63 3.11 -16.65
C ALA A 199 -4.77 3.65 -17.52
N ARG A 200 -4.78 3.33 -18.82
CA ARG A 200 -5.87 3.67 -19.73
C ARG A 200 -7.17 2.96 -19.36
N GLU A 201 -7.11 1.67 -19.02
CA GLU A 201 -8.31 0.93 -18.59
C GLU A 201 -8.87 1.45 -17.26
N ALA A 202 -8.01 1.75 -16.28
CA ALA A 202 -8.42 2.41 -15.04
C ALA A 202 -9.01 3.81 -15.30
N ALA A 203 -8.44 4.59 -16.24
CA ALA A 203 -8.98 5.89 -16.63
C ALA A 203 -10.37 5.76 -17.27
N ARG A 204 -10.58 4.73 -18.11
CA ARG A 204 -11.90 4.40 -18.68
C ARG A 204 -12.92 4.06 -17.60
N LEU A 205 -12.53 3.31 -16.57
CA LEU A 205 -13.39 2.99 -15.43
C LEU A 205 -13.72 4.23 -14.59
N VAL A 206 -12.76 5.13 -14.38
CA VAL A 206 -13.01 6.43 -13.73
C VAL A 206 -13.98 7.27 -14.55
N ALA A 207 -13.77 7.40 -15.87
CA ALA A 207 -14.67 8.13 -16.76
C ALA A 207 -16.07 7.50 -16.80
N SER A 208 -16.17 6.17 -16.78
CA SER A 208 -17.45 5.45 -16.66
C SER A 208 -18.15 5.76 -15.34
N GLY A 209 -17.39 5.84 -14.24
CA GLY A 209 -17.89 6.28 -12.94
C GLY A 209 -18.42 7.71 -12.98
N LEU A 210 -17.66 8.64 -13.58
CA LEU A 210 -18.09 10.02 -13.77
C LEU A 210 -19.39 10.11 -14.57
N ALA A 211 -19.52 9.37 -15.67
CA ALA A 211 -20.75 9.36 -16.48
C ALA A 211 -22.00 8.93 -15.70
N GLY A 212 -21.83 8.12 -14.66
CA GLY A 212 -22.91 7.68 -13.77
C GLY A 212 -23.27 8.65 -12.64
N LEU A 213 -22.48 9.71 -12.41
CA LEU A 213 -22.73 10.65 -11.31
C LEU A 213 -23.85 11.65 -11.67
N PRO A 214 -24.82 11.89 -10.77
CA PRO A 214 -25.88 12.86 -11.01
C PRO A 214 -25.33 14.29 -10.95
N GLY A 215 -25.90 15.17 -11.78
CA GLY A 215 -25.61 16.62 -11.73
C GLY A 215 -24.27 17.04 -12.34
N LEU A 216 -23.54 16.12 -13.00
CA LEU A 216 -22.37 16.51 -13.79
C LEU A 216 -22.78 17.21 -15.10
N PRO A 217 -21.94 18.11 -15.64
CA PRO A 217 -22.22 18.80 -16.90
C PRO A 217 -22.45 17.80 -18.05
N PRO A 218 -23.46 18.05 -18.92
CA PRO A 218 -23.67 17.22 -20.10
C PRO A 218 -22.45 17.31 -21.03
N GLY A 219 -22.07 16.18 -21.64
CA GLY A 219 -20.91 16.11 -22.53
C GLY A 219 -19.55 16.11 -21.83
N LEU A 220 -19.49 16.06 -20.50
CA LEU A 220 -18.22 15.92 -19.75
C LEU A 220 -17.49 14.63 -20.15
N VAL A 221 -18.22 13.52 -20.26
CA VAL A 221 -17.68 12.20 -20.65
C VAL A 221 -18.15 11.85 -22.06
N ASP A 222 -17.21 11.44 -22.91
CA ASP A 222 -17.53 10.87 -24.22
C ASP A 222 -17.88 9.39 -24.05
N THR A 223 -19.17 9.12 -23.87
CA THR A 223 -19.69 7.76 -23.64
C THR A 223 -19.41 6.79 -24.80
N GLN A 224 -19.18 7.30 -26.02
CA GLN A 224 -18.85 6.46 -27.17
C GLN A 224 -17.43 5.88 -27.07
N ARG A 225 -16.56 6.49 -26.26
CA ARG A 225 -15.19 6.04 -26.02
C ARG A 225 -15.04 5.11 -24.81
N LEU A 226 -16.12 4.85 -24.07
CA LEU A 226 -16.08 3.98 -22.89
C LEU A 226 -16.07 2.47 -23.23
N VAL A 227 -15.62 2.11 -24.42
CA VAL A 227 -15.50 0.71 -24.86
C VAL A 227 -14.27 0.08 -24.18
N PRO A 228 -14.40 -1.11 -23.57
CA PRO A 228 -13.25 -1.83 -23.01
C PRO A 228 -12.13 -2.01 -24.03
N GLY A 229 -10.89 -1.84 -23.57
CA GLY A 229 -9.71 -2.11 -24.39
C GLY A 229 -9.54 -3.59 -24.72
N GLN A 230 -8.54 -3.90 -25.54
CA GLN A 230 -8.14 -5.28 -25.79
C GLN A 230 -7.58 -5.93 -24.51
N LEU A 231 -8.03 -7.15 -24.21
CA LEU A 231 -7.52 -7.89 -23.05
C LEU A 231 -6.03 -8.25 -23.26
N PRO A 232 -5.19 -8.16 -22.22
CA PRO A 232 -3.81 -8.62 -22.30
C PRO A 232 -3.74 -10.10 -22.71
N PRO A 233 -2.69 -10.50 -23.45
CA PRO A 233 -2.46 -11.91 -23.76
C PRO A 233 -2.20 -12.73 -22.49
N VAL A 234 -2.31 -14.05 -22.61
CA VAL A 234 -1.85 -14.97 -21.55
C VAL A 234 -0.34 -14.85 -21.42
N GLN A 235 0.18 -14.78 -20.19
CA GLN A 235 1.62 -14.73 -19.94
C GLN A 235 2.32 -16.02 -20.36
N THR A 236 3.58 -15.88 -20.79
CA THR A 236 4.44 -16.98 -21.27
C THR A 236 4.52 -18.16 -20.31
N GLU A 237 4.56 -17.93 -19.00
CA GLU A 237 4.63 -19.03 -18.02
C GLU A 237 3.44 -19.98 -18.09
N PHE A 238 2.28 -19.53 -18.55
CA PHE A 238 1.08 -20.36 -18.70
C PHE A 238 0.94 -20.98 -20.09
N THR A 239 1.90 -20.76 -20.99
CA THR A 239 1.90 -21.34 -22.34
C THR A 239 2.95 -22.44 -22.52
N VAL A 240 3.83 -22.64 -21.53
CA VAL A 240 4.85 -23.71 -21.52
C VAL A 240 4.17 -25.08 -21.57
N GLN A 241 4.54 -25.88 -22.58
CA GLN A 241 4.02 -27.23 -22.77
C GLN A 241 4.92 -28.25 -22.08
N GLN A 242 4.33 -29.19 -21.35
CA GLN A 242 5.04 -30.29 -20.68
C GLN A 242 6.26 -29.85 -19.85
N PRO A 243 6.15 -28.83 -18.98
CA PRO A 243 7.28 -28.30 -18.21
C PRO A 243 7.98 -29.36 -17.34
N GLN A 244 7.26 -30.39 -16.89
CA GLN A 244 7.78 -31.47 -16.05
C GLN A 244 8.90 -32.28 -16.72
N LEU A 245 8.96 -32.30 -18.06
CA LEU A 245 10.05 -32.97 -18.77
C LEU A 245 11.43 -32.41 -18.39
N ALA A 246 11.51 -31.13 -18.05
CA ALA A 246 12.75 -30.48 -17.62
C ALA A 246 13.32 -31.05 -16.31
N LEU A 247 12.49 -31.66 -15.44
CA LEU A 247 12.95 -32.31 -14.21
C LEU A 247 13.57 -33.69 -14.46
N THR A 248 13.18 -34.35 -15.55
CA THR A 248 13.59 -35.73 -15.87
C THR A 248 14.61 -35.84 -16.98
N ALA A 249 14.74 -34.81 -17.81
CA ALA A 249 15.69 -34.78 -18.91
C ALA A 249 17.14 -34.78 -18.39
N GLN A 250 18.02 -35.46 -19.11
CA GLN A 250 19.45 -35.45 -18.80
C GLN A 250 19.99 -34.03 -19.04
N PRO A 251 20.66 -33.40 -18.06
CA PRO A 251 21.14 -32.03 -18.22
C PRO A 251 22.26 -31.98 -19.28
N GLU A 252 22.02 -31.20 -20.32
CA GLU A 252 23.02 -30.88 -21.35
C GLU A 252 23.86 -29.67 -20.95
N VAL A 253 23.32 -28.78 -20.11
CA VAL A 253 24.06 -27.67 -19.49
C VAL A 253 24.38 -28.04 -18.05
N ALA A 254 25.66 -28.31 -17.77
CA ALA A 254 26.10 -28.80 -16.45
C ALA A 254 25.91 -27.78 -15.30
N ALA A 255 25.98 -26.47 -15.61
CA ALA A 255 25.79 -25.43 -14.60
C ALA A 255 24.30 -25.29 -14.26
N ALA A 256 23.96 -25.23 -12.97
CA ALA A 256 22.59 -24.98 -12.51
C ALA A 256 22.30 -23.46 -12.39
N PRO A 257 21.02 -23.05 -12.37
CA PRO A 257 20.64 -21.72 -11.91
C PRO A 257 21.07 -21.50 -10.45
N ALA A 258 21.27 -20.26 -10.03
CA ALA A 258 21.57 -19.92 -8.65
C ALA A 258 20.47 -19.04 -8.07
N PHE A 259 19.99 -19.38 -6.87
CA PHE A 259 19.09 -18.53 -6.09
C PHE A 259 19.90 -17.47 -5.33
N ALA A 260 19.47 -16.21 -5.43
CA ALA A 260 20.01 -15.08 -4.67
C ALA A 260 19.06 -14.59 -3.57
N SER A 261 17.75 -14.69 -3.79
CA SER A 261 16.74 -14.33 -2.79
C SER A 261 15.49 -15.20 -2.94
N PRO A 262 14.83 -15.59 -1.85
CA PRO A 262 15.24 -15.40 -0.45
C PRO A 262 16.49 -16.24 -0.12
N ALA A 263 17.14 -15.92 1.01
CA ALA A 263 18.21 -16.76 1.53
C ALA A 263 17.62 -18.13 1.96
N PRO A 264 18.42 -19.21 1.93
CA PRO A 264 17.98 -20.51 2.47
C PRO A 264 17.46 -20.38 3.90
N ASP A 265 16.36 -21.09 4.20
CA ASP A 265 15.65 -21.12 5.49
C ASP A 265 15.08 -19.75 5.94
N ALA A 266 15.03 -18.75 5.07
CA ALA A 266 14.49 -17.45 5.40
C ALA A 266 12.97 -17.52 5.68
N LEU A 267 12.54 -16.71 6.66
CA LEU A 267 11.13 -16.46 6.91
C LEU A 267 10.65 -15.27 6.07
N VAL A 268 9.63 -15.46 5.25
CA VAL A 268 9.15 -14.48 4.26
C VAL A 268 7.63 -14.33 4.27
N GLY A 269 7.12 -13.22 3.73
CA GLY A 269 5.67 -13.04 3.52
C GLY A 269 5.16 -13.71 2.25
N ALA A 270 3.85 -13.95 2.18
CA ALA A 270 3.16 -14.69 1.11
C ALA A 270 3.33 -14.12 -0.32
N GLY A 271 3.74 -12.86 -0.47
CA GLY A 271 4.03 -12.22 -1.76
C GLY A 271 5.51 -12.27 -2.17
N ARG A 272 6.32 -13.19 -1.60
CA ARG A 272 7.76 -13.23 -1.86
C ARG A 272 8.07 -13.54 -3.33
N ARG A 273 8.92 -12.70 -3.93
CA ARG A 273 9.59 -12.98 -5.21
C ARG A 273 10.88 -13.75 -4.98
N LEU A 274 11.23 -14.59 -5.94
CA LEU A 274 12.51 -15.27 -6.07
C LEU A 274 13.38 -14.49 -7.06
N THR A 275 14.67 -14.43 -6.81
CA THR A 275 15.65 -13.80 -7.72
C THR A 275 16.91 -14.63 -7.79
N GLY A 276 17.65 -14.52 -8.89
CA GLY A 276 18.89 -15.25 -9.05
C GLY A 276 19.56 -15.04 -10.39
N THR A 277 20.45 -15.97 -10.75
CA THR A 277 21.13 -15.99 -12.05
C THR A 277 20.97 -17.34 -12.73
N ALA A 278 20.98 -17.35 -14.06
CA ALA A 278 20.91 -18.55 -14.88
C ALA A 278 22.24 -18.78 -15.61
N PRO A 279 22.52 -20.02 -16.02
CA PRO A 279 23.69 -20.33 -16.86
C PRO A 279 23.71 -19.49 -18.15
N LYS A 280 24.91 -19.22 -18.67
CA LYS A 280 25.07 -18.48 -19.92
C LYS A 280 24.29 -19.15 -21.07
N GLY A 281 23.53 -18.35 -21.81
CA GLY A 281 22.70 -18.82 -22.94
C GLY A 281 21.35 -19.40 -22.52
N ALA A 282 21.06 -19.46 -21.22
CA ALA A 282 19.70 -19.71 -20.76
C ALA A 282 18.81 -18.50 -21.09
N GLU A 283 17.61 -18.78 -21.58
CA GLU A 283 16.60 -17.78 -21.99
C GLU A 283 15.38 -17.78 -21.04
N TYR A 284 15.19 -18.87 -20.30
CA TYR A 284 14.04 -19.07 -19.43
C TYR A 284 14.38 -19.92 -18.22
N VAL A 285 13.71 -19.68 -17.09
CA VAL A 285 13.82 -20.50 -15.87
C VAL A 285 12.43 -21.00 -15.48
N LEU A 286 12.34 -22.31 -15.24
CA LEU A 286 11.14 -23.00 -14.77
C LEU A 286 11.24 -23.28 -13.27
N PHE A 287 10.15 -23.09 -12.54
CA PHE A 287 10.07 -23.34 -11.10
C PHE A 287 9.07 -24.46 -10.80
N PHE A 288 9.45 -25.34 -9.87
CA PHE A 288 8.67 -26.49 -9.45
C PHE A 288 8.65 -26.62 -7.92
N GLU A 289 7.60 -27.23 -7.39
CA GLU A 289 7.53 -27.69 -6.00
C GLU A 289 6.84 -29.05 -6.01
N GLU A 290 7.45 -30.04 -5.34
CA GLU A 290 6.98 -31.44 -5.34
C GLU A 290 6.75 -32.04 -6.75
N GLY A 291 7.48 -31.55 -7.75
CA GLY A 291 7.36 -31.96 -9.15
C GLY A 291 6.26 -31.23 -9.94
N GLU A 292 5.42 -30.46 -9.26
CA GLU A 292 4.38 -29.64 -9.89
C GLU A 292 4.95 -28.32 -10.40
N TYR A 293 4.50 -27.92 -11.58
CA TYR A 293 4.97 -26.68 -12.21
C TYR A 293 4.29 -25.46 -11.59
N LEU A 294 5.10 -24.52 -11.10
CA LEU A 294 4.61 -23.31 -10.45
C LEU A 294 4.53 -22.11 -11.40
N GLY A 295 5.39 -22.06 -12.40
CA GLY A 295 5.56 -20.91 -13.29
C GLY A 295 7.01 -20.73 -13.76
N GLY A 296 7.28 -19.60 -14.41
CA GLY A 296 8.59 -19.33 -14.99
C GLY A 296 8.81 -17.88 -15.36
N THR A 297 10.04 -17.54 -15.71
CA THR A 297 10.43 -16.18 -16.09
C THR A 297 11.56 -16.22 -17.12
N ARG A 298 11.66 -15.17 -17.95
CA ARG A 298 12.84 -14.99 -18.81
C ARG A 298 14.08 -14.63 -18.01
N THR A 299 15.23 -14.74 -18.66
CA THR A 299 16.53 -14.29 -18.17
C THR A 299 16.97 -13.03 -18.90
N ALA A 300 17.68 -12.16 -18.20
CA ALA A 300 18.37 -11.02 -18.79
C ALA A 300 19.63 -11.49 -19.53
N GLU A 301 20.24 -10.59 -20.31
CA GLU A 301 21.49 -10.86 -21.05
C GLU A 301 22.66 -11.26 -20.13
N ASP A 302 22.70 -10.69 -18.91
CA ASP A 302 23.68 -11.03 -17.87
C ASP A 302 23.32 -12.32 -17.09
N GLY A 303 22.22 -12.98 -17.47
CA GLY A 303 21.69 -14.19 -16.83
C GLY A 303 20.82 -13.90 -15.60
N ALA A 304 20.62 -12.64 -15.20
CA ALA A 304 19.77 -12.32 -14.06
C ALA A 304 18.31 -12.68 -14.33
N TRP A 305 17.61 -13.19 -13.32
CA TRP A 305 16.19 -13.48 -13.40
C TRP A 305 15.48 -13.07 -12.11
N GLN A 306 14.19 -12.79 -12.25
CA GLN A 306 13.29 -12.56 -11.14
C GLN A 306 11.92 -13.15 -11.47
N TRP A 307 11.32 -13.78 -10.48
CA TRP A 307 10.02 -14.41 -10.62
C TRP A 307 9.22 -14.25 -9.34
N ARG A 308 7.93 -14.00 -9.47
CA ARG A 308 6.99 -14.06 -8.35
C ARG A 308 5.85 -14.96 -8.81
N ARG A 309 5.40 -15.86 -7.94
CA ARG A 309 4.25 -16.71 -8.22
C ARG A 309 2.99 -15.87 -8.52
N ALA A 310 2.12 -16.39 -9.39
CA ALA A 310 0.91 -15.68 -9.84
C ALA A 310 -0.17 -15.56 -8.77
N VAL A 311 -0.17 -16.52 -7.85
CA VAL A 311 -0.95 -16.51 -6.62
C VAL A 311 0.00 -16.41 -5.43
N GLN A 312 -0.52 -16.00 -4.28
CA GLN A 312 0.24 -15.99 -3.03
C GLN A 312 0.76 -17.39 -2.66
N TRP A 313 1.88 -17.42 -1.95
CA TRP A 313 2.34 -18.63 -1.30
C TRP A 313 1.44 -18.96 -0.10
N PRO A 314 1.01 -20.23 0.08
CA PRO A 314 0.41 -20.68 1.33
C PRO A 314 1.36 -20.47 2.51
N GLY A 315 0.83 -20.38 3.74
CA GLY A 315 1.67 -20.44 4.94
C GLY A 315 2.33 -21.82 5.10
N GLY A 316 3.60 -21.84 5.47
CA GLY A 316 4.36 -23.07 5.69
C GLY A 316 5.73 -23.10 5.01
N ARG A 317 6.39 -24.27 5.06
CA ARG A 317 7.68 -24.48 4.39
C ARG A 317 7.48 -24.80 2.93
N HIS A 318 8.33 -24.21 2.09
CA HIS A 318 8.35 -24.39 0.66
C HIS A 318 9.73 -24.80 0.18
N LYS A 319 9.77 -25.76 -0.74
CA LYS A 319 10.98 -26.23 -1.39
C LYS A 319 10.83 -26.07 -2.89
N VAL A 320 11.54 -25.10 -3.44
CA VAL A 320 11.43 -24.73 -4.86
C VAL A 320 12.63 -25.23 -5.63
N THR A 321 12.38 -25.99 -6.68
CA THR A 321 13.38 -26.43 -7.66
C THR A 321 13.34 -25.52 -8.88
N ALA A 322 14.51 -25.09 -9.37
CA ALA A 322 14.66 -24.32 -10.59
C ALA A 322 15.48 -25.07 -11.65
N VAL A 323 15.02 -25.01 -12.91
CA VAL A 323 15.73 -25.52 -14.09
C VAL A 323 15.74 -24.45 -15.17
N ALA A 324 16.90 -24.19 -15.78
CA ALA A 324 17.03 -23.25 -16.89
C ALA A 324 16.94 -23.94 -18.25
N LEU A 325 16.36 -23.24 -19.21
CA LEU A 325 16.24 -23.64 -20.61
C LEU A 325 17.20 -22.80 -21.46
N ALA A 326 18.02 -23.46 -22.29
CA ALA A 326 18.94 -22.84 -23.23
C ALA A 326 18.71 -23.45 -24.62
N GLY A 327 17.85 -22.85 -25.43
CA GLY A 327 17.34 -23.47 -26.66
C GLY A 327 16.56 -24.76 -26.32
N ASN A 328 16.99 -25.90 -26.87
CA ASN A 328 16.41 -27.21 -26.57
C ASN A 328 17.07 -27.93 -25.39
N ALA A 329 18.17 -27.37 -24.84
CA ALA A 329 18.91 -27.96 -23.74
C ALA A 329 18.32 -27.53 -22.39
N VAL A 330 18.40 -28.43 -21.41
CA VAL A 330 18.09 -28.14 -20.01
C VAL A 330 19.35 -28.11 -19.16
N SER A 331 19.33 -27.26 -18.14
CA SER A 331 20.40 -27.19 -17.15
C SER A 331 20.28 -28.26 -16.06
N ALA A 332 21.34 -28.46 -15.28
CA ALA A 332 21.22 -29.04 -13.95
C ALA A 332 20.22 -28.23 -13.10
N SER A 333 19.57 -28.88 -12.14
CA SER A 333 18.60 -28.25 -11.24
C SER A 333 19.28 -27.61 -10.04
N ALA A 334 18.67 -26.56 -9.50
CA ALA A 334 19.00 -26.00 -8.19
C ALA A 334 17.76 -25.97 -7.30
N GLU A 335 17.97 -25.94 -5.99
CA GLU A 335 16.88 -25.91 -5.01
C GLU A 335 17.09 -24.77 -4.01
N THR A 336 15.98 -24.25 -3.47
CA THR A 336 15.98 -23.36 -2.31
C THR A 336 14.81 -23.71 -1.41
N GLU A 337 15.01 -23.54 -0.10
CA GLU A 337 13.98 -23.75 0.92
C GLU A 337 13.74 -22.45 1.70
N PHE A 338 12.49 -22.13 1.97
CA PHE A 338 12.09 -20.98 2.78
C PHE A 338 10.76 -21.24 3.46
N GLU A 339 10.42 -20.43 4.47
CA GLU A 339 9.17 -20.54 5.22
C GLU A 339 8.33 -19.28 5.01
N VAL A 340 7.05 -19.46 4.70
CA VAL A 340 6.10 -18.38 4.49
C VAL A 340 5.28 -18.20 5.75
N LEU A 341 5.30 -16.98 6.28
CA LEU A 341 4.39 -16.51 7.31
C LEU A 341 3.32 -15.64 6.67
N ASP A 342 2.09 -16.12 6.65
CA ASP A 342 0.91 -15.46 6.08
C ASP A 342 0.02 -14.80 7.14
N ARG A 343 0.27 -15.07 8.43
CA ARG A 343 -0.41 -14.49 9.58
C ARG A 343 0.57 -14.14 10.69
N VAL A 344 0.29 -13.05 11.40
CA VAL A 344 1.03 -12.65 12.60
C VAL A 344 0.11 -12.71 13.80
N GLU A 345 0.56 -13.34 14.88
CA GLU A 345 -0.16 -13.36 16.15
C GLU A 345 0.01 -12.04 16.91
N ALA A 346 -1.00 -11.69 17.72
CA ALA A 346 -0.97 -10.47 18.51
C ALA A 346 0.19 -10.49 19.53
N PRO A 347 0.87 -9.36 19.76
CA PRO A 347 1.97 -9.30 20.71
C PRO A 347 1.46 -9.45 22.15
N GLU A 348 2.23 -10.10 22.99
CA GLU A 348 1.99 -10.15 24.42
C GLU A 348 2.46 -8.83 25.05
N VAL A 349 1.63 -8.22 25.89
CA VAL A 349 1.97 -7.01 26.65
C VAL A 349 2.21 -7.40 28.11
N VAL A 350 3.47 -7.31 28.56
CA VAL A 350 3.91 -7.70 29.91
C VAL A 350 3.75 -6.54 30.90
N GLY A 351 3.95 -5.31 30.45
CA GLY A 351 3.88 -4.13 31.31
C GLY A 351 3.53 -2.86 30.54
N PRO A 352 2.86 -1.88 31.19
CA PRO A 352 2.39 -1.92 32.58
C PRO A 352 1.15 -2.83 32.76
N ARG A 353 0.79 -3.14 34.02
CA ARG A 353 -0.39 -3.98 34.29
C ARG A 353 -1.67 -3.25 33.84
N LYS A 354 -2.64 -4.00 33.32
CA LYS A 354 -3.95 -3.44 32.93
C LYS A 354 -4.58 -2.67 34.09
N GLY A 355 -5.00 -1.43 33.82
CA GLY A 355 -5.64 -0.52 34.75
C GLY A 355 -4.71 0.14 35.78
N SER A 356 -3.39 -0.07 35.69
CA SER A 356 -2.45 0.49 36.67
C SER A 356 -2.28 2.01 36.53
N TRP A 357 -1.89 2.64 37.64
CA TRP A 357 -1.41 4.02 37.65
C TRP A 357 0.02 4.09 37.17
N ASN A 358 0.31 5.09 36.34
CA ASN A 358 1.61 5.35 35.75
C ASN A 358 1.96 6.83 35.89
N GLY A 359 3.26 7.14 35.86
CA GLY A 359 3.72 8.52 35.66
C GLY A 359 3.45 9.01 34.24
N PRO A 360 3.81 10.26 33.92
CA PRO A 360 3.53 10.89 32.62
C PRO A 360 4.25 10.22 31.44
N ARG A 361 5.26 9.38 31.67
CA ARG A 361 5.91 8.58 30.63
C ARG A 361 5.71 7.09 30.88
N PRO A 362 4.52 6.53 30.56
CA PRO A 362 4.30 5.10 30.67
C PRO A 362 5.32 4.35 29.78
N ARG A 363 5.87 3.27 30.33
CA ARG A 363 6.82 2.39 29.64
C ARG A 363 6.14 1.08 29.35
N PHE A 364 6.11 0.72 28.07
CA PHE A 364 5.50 -0.51 27.60
C PHE A 364 6.58 -1.55 27.33
N SER A 365 6.26 -2.80 27.62
CA SER A 365 7.14 -3.94 27.35
C SER A 365 6.34 -5.19 27.09
N GLY A 366 6.90 -6.11 26.33
CA GLY A 366 6.24 -7.36 26.03
C GLY A 366 7.07 -8.33 25.23
N ARG A 367 6.39 -9.30 24.62
CA ARG A 367 6.95 -10.28 23.69
C ARG A 367 6.18 -10.30 22.38
N ALA A 368 6.85 -10.70 21.31
CA ALA A 368 6.26 -10.89 20.00
C ALA A 368 6.71 -12.22 19.39
N GLY A 369 5.92 -12.74 18.46
CA GLY A 369 6.21 -14.00 17.78
C GLY A 369 7.45 -13.96 16.88
N ARG A 370 7.91 -15.13 16.45
CA ARG A 370 9.05 -15.27 15.52
C ARG A 370 8.82 -14.45 14.24
N GLY A 371 9.87 -13.75 13.81
CA GLY A 371 9.85 -12.96 12.57
C GLY A 371 9.33 -11.54 12.75
N VAL A 372 8.58 -11.23 13.82
CA VAL A 372 8.10 -9.87 14.05
C VAL A 372 9.28 -8.91 14.19
N GLU A 373 9.33 -7.88 13.36
CA GLU A 373 10.42 -6.90 13.36
C GLU A 373 10.15 -5.75 14.34
N LYS A 374 8.87 -5.42 14.50
CA LYS A 374 8.42 -4.30 15.33
C LYS A 374 6.99 -4.50 15.84
N VAL A 375 6.73 -3.90 16.99
CA VAL A 375 5.39 -3.69 17.54
C VAL A 375 5.03 -2.23 17.39
N MET A 376 3.94 -1.97 16.70
CA MET A 376 3.38 -0.65 16.50
C MET A 376 2.43 -0.32 17.65
N VAL A 377 2.54 0.90 18.18
CA VAL A 377 1.74 1.37 19.32
C VAL A 377 0.77 2.44 18.84
N LEU A 378 -0.51 2.22 19.10
CA LEU A 378 -1.60 3.09 18.68
C LEU A 378 -2.38 3.62 19.87
N GLU A 379 -2.90 4.84 19.73
CA GLU A 379 -3.92 5.41 20.59
C GLU A 379 -5.07 5.89 19.71
N GLN A 380 -6.29 5.40 19.96
CA GLN A 380 -7.46 5.72 19.14
C GLN A 380 -7.22 5.46 17.63
N GLY A 381 -6.51 4.38 17.30
CA GLY A 381 -6.12 4.03 15.94
C GLY A 381 -5.03 4.91 15.31
N ARG A 382 -4.51 5.94 15.99
CA ARG A 382 -3.37 6.74 15.51
C ARG A 382 -2.07 6.15 16.02
N LEU A 383 -1.09 5.94 15.13
CA LEU A 383 0.25 5.53 15.55
C LEU A 383 0.93 6.62 16.37
N ILE A 384 1.41 6.24 17.55
CA ILE A 384 2.12 7.13 18.47
C ILE A 384 3.58 6.69 18.70
N ALA A 385 3.90 5.41 18.53
CA ALA A 385 5.27 4.91 18.62
C ALA A 385 5.47 3.60 17.85
N GLU A 386 6.73 3.27 17.61
CA GLU A 386 7.17 1.94 17.15
C GLU A 386 8.19 1.37 18.13
N ALA A 387 8.12 0.06 18.38
CA ALA A 387 9.00 -0.67 19.27
C ALA A 387 9.74 -1.75 18.47
N PRO A 388 11.07 -1.67 18.28
CA PRO A 388 11.82 -2.74 17.64
C PRO A 388 11.76 -4.00 18.52
N VAL A 389 11.53 -5.15 17.88
CA VAL A 389 11.57 -6.46 18.52
C VAL A 389 12.99 -7.00 18.44
N GLN A 390 13.51 -7.47 19.57
CA GLN A 390 14.85 -8.06 19.68
C GLN A 390 14.85 -9.51 19.18
N GLU A 391 16.03 -10.09 18.95
CA GLU A 391 16.18 -11.49 18.52
C GLU A 391 15.54 -12.50 19.48
N ASP A 392 15.47 -12.18 20.79
CA ASP A 392 14.82 -13.00 21.82
C ASP A 392 13.28 -12.82 21.88
N GLY A 393 12.72 -12.06 20.94
CA GLY A 393 11.30 -11.73 20.82
C GLY A 393 10.83 -10.66 21.81
N SER A 394 11.69 -10.09 22.64
CA SER A 394 11.31 -9.03 23.57
C SER A 394 11.21 -7.67 22.87
N TRP A 395 10.28 -6.83 23.33
CA TRP A 395 10.16 -5.45 22.86
C TRP A 395 9.88 -4.52 24.03
N ARG A 396 10.31 -3.26 23.89
CA ARG A 396 10.08 -2.19 24.86
C ARG A 396 9.96 -0.86 24.15
N VAL A 397 9.12 0.01 24.67
CA VAL A 397 8.95 1.37 24.13
C VAL A 397 8.41 2.31 25.19
N ALA A 398 8.85 3.55 25.13
CA ALA A 398 8.25 4.67 25.84
C ALA A 398 8.01 5.77 24.82
N HIS A 399 6.85 6.42 24.88
CA HIS A 399 6.58 7.57 24.03
C HIS A 399 7.54 8.72 24.38
N ALA A 400 7.97 9.49 23.38
CA ALA A 400 8.97 10.54 23.56
C ALA A 400 8.48 11.72 24.44
N HIS A 401 7.18 11.97 24.43
CA HIS A 401 6.54 13.08 25.14
C HIS A 401 5.75 12.59 26.36
N ASP A 402 5.67 13.46 27.37
CA ASP A 402 4.80 13.29 28.53
C ASP A 402 3.33 13.22 28.12
N TRP A 403 2.61 12.29 28.75
CA TRP A 403 1.18 12.08 28.59
C TRP A 403 0.47 12.95 29.60
N ARG A 404 -0.67 13.50 29.19
CA ARG A 404 -1.52 14.25 30.11
C ARG A 404 -2.14 13.29 31.14
N PRO A 405 -2.55 13.78 32.32
CA PRO A 405 -3.28 12.96 33.27
C PRO A 405 -4.61 12.49 32.68
N GLY A 406 -4.94 11.21 32.85
CA GLY A 406 -6.14 10.64 32.24
C GLY A 406 -6.16 9.12 32.19
N THR A 407 -7.23 8.58 31.62
CA THR A 407 -7.35 7.14 31.31
C THR A 407 -7.20 6.95 29.81
N TYR A 408 -6.38 5.97 29.43
CA TYR A 408 -5.99 5.73 28.05
C TYR A 408 -6.18 4.27 27.69
N THR A 409 -6.63 4.03 26.45
CA THR A 409 -6.60 2.70 25.81
C THR A 409 -5.54 2.73 24.72
N VAL A 410 -4.53 1.88 24.88
CA VAL A 410 -3.39 1.77 23.97
C VAL A 410 -3.44 0.41 23.28
N GLU A 411 -3.20 0.39 21.99
CA GLU A 411 -3.25 -0.83 21.17
C GLU A 411 -1.85 -1.17 20.66
N PHE A 412 -1.52 -2.46 20.66
CA PHE A 412 -0.23 -2.99 20.24
C PHE A 412 -0.43 -3.95 19.09
N VAL A 413 0.24 -3.70 17.97
CA VAL A 413 0.12 -4.52 16.77
C VAL A 413 1.50 -5.01 16.34
N ALA A 414 1.67 -6.32 16.23
CA ALA A 414 2.90 -6.92 15.71
C ALA A 414 2.92 -6.83 14.18
N VAL A 415 4.08 -6.48 13.62
CA VAL A 415 4.27 -6.32 12.18
C VAL A 415 5.38 -7.23 11.69
N PHE A 416 5.08 -7.99 10.64
CA PHE A 416 6.03 -8.77 9.87
C PHE A 416 5.94 -8.39 8.40
N SER A 417 7.02 -7.84 7.84
CA SER A 417 7.03 -7.39 6.45
C SER A 417 5.86 -6.44 6.13
N ALA A 418 4.89 -6.87 5.33
CA ALA A 418 3.70 -6.10 4.95
C ALA A 418 2.41 -6.55 5.65
N ILE A 419 2.45 -7.61 6.47
CA ILE A 419 1.30 -8.10 7.22
C ILE A 419 1.43 -7.73 8.70
N HIS A 420 0.32 -7.77 9.41
CA HIS A 420 0.26 -7.42 10.81
C HIS A 420 -0.79 -8.23 11.56
N SER A 421 -0.66 -8.26 12.88
CA SER A 421 -1.58 -8.96 13.76
C SER A 421 -2.87 -8.16 14.01
N PRO A 422 -3.90 -8.78 14.59
CA PRO A 422 -4.90 -8.07 15.38
C PRO A 422 -4.24 -7.31 16.54
N PRO A 423 -4.89 -6.26 17.08
CA PRO A 423 -4.34 -5.50 18.19
C PRO A 423 -4.52 -6.22 19.53
N THR A 424 -3.52 -6.09 20.40
CA THR A 424 -3.67 -6.30 21.85
C THR A 424 -3.97 -4.95 22.51
N SER A 425 -5.07 -4.82 23.25
CA SER A 425 -5.42 -3.56 23.93
C SER A 425 -5.04 -3.55 25.41
N LEU A 426 -4.47 -2.45 25.88
CA LEU A 426 -4.15 -2.18 27.27
C LEU A 426 -4.80 -0.88 27.73
N GLU A 427 -5.57 -0.96 28.81
CA GLU A 427 -6.05 0.22 29.53
C GLU A 427 -5.05 0.62 30.61
N LEU A 428 -4.76 1.91 30.76
CA LEU A 428 -3.91 2.45 31.82
C LEU A 428 -4.35 3.84 32.27
N LYS A 429 -3.85 4.26 33.45
CA LYS A 429 -4.11 5.58 34.02
C LYS A 429 -2.80 6.34 34.18
N VAL A 430 -2.77 7.59 33.75
CA VAL A 430 -1.65 8.50 33.95
C VAL A 430 -2.01 9.45 35.10
N HIS A 431 -1.17 9.47 36.12
CA HIS A 431 -1.34 10.33 37.28
C HIS A 431 -0.85 11.75 36.99
N GLY A 432 -1.56 12.74 37.52
CA GLY A 432 -1.18 14.15 37.56
C GLY A 432 -2.40 15.04 37.75
N VAL A 433 -2.24 16.35 37.59
CA VAL A 433 -3.32 17.34 37.72
C VAL A 433 -4.08 17.46 36.39
N PRO A 434 -5.38 17.09 36.31
CA PRO A 434 -6.17 17.24 35.09
C PRO A 434 -6.11 18.67 34.52
N GLU A 435 -6.07 18.83 33.21
CA GLU A 435 -5.93 20.15 32.55
C GLU A 435 -7.04 21.15 32.90
N ASP A 436 -8.25 20.65 33.11
CA ASP A 436 -9.42 21.43 33.52
C ASP A 436 -9.47 21.70 35.03
N SER A 437 -8.48 21.23 35.80
CA SER A 437 -8.42 21.47 37.23
C SER A 437 -8.24 22.95 37.54
N TRP A 438 -9.01 23.42 38.53
CA TRP A 438 -8.87 24.78 39.07
C TRP A 438 -7.44 25.09 39.53
N LEU A 439 -6.61 24.08 39.83
CA LEU A 439 -5.21 24.26 40.20
C LEU A 439 -4.40 24.94 39.08
N HIS A 440 -4.66 24.62 37.81
CA HIS A 440 -3.99 25.26 36.65
C HIS A 440 -4.44 26.69 36.43
N THR A 441 -5.70 27.01 36.78
CA THR A 441 -6.27 28.35 36.61
C THR A 441 -6.27 29.19 37.89
N SER A 442 -5.86 28.64 39.02
CA SER A 442 -5.93 29.27 40.34
C SER A 442 -5.14 30.59 40.44
N MET A 443 -4.12 30.72 39.58
CA MET A 443 -3.21 31.86 39.52
C MET A 443 -3.40 32.73 38.27
N THR A 444 -4.29 32.37 37.34
CA THR A 444 -4.48 33.13 36.07
C THR A 444 -5.21 34.45 36.25
N SER A 445 -5.79 34.70 37.42
CA SER A 445 -6.38 35.99 37.81
C SER A 445 -5.36 37.06 38.20
N ARG A 446 -4.06 36.73 38.25
CA ARG A 446 -2.97 37.64 38.64
C ARG A 446 -2.04 37.91 37.45
N LEU A 447 -1.51 39.13 37.36
CA LEU A 447 -0.51 39.47 36.34
C LEU A 447 0.81 38.71 36.57
N PRO A 448 1.62 38.47 35.51
CA PRO A 448 2.96 37.91 35.64
C PRO A 448 3.81 38.71 36.62
N CYS A 449 4.56 38.01 37.46
CA CYS A 449 5.31 38.61 38.55
C CYS A 449 6.53 39.39 38.04
N GLY A 450 6.80 40.54 38.65
CA GLY A 450 7.98 41.35 38.35
C GLY A 450 9.23 40.93 39.17
N PRO A 451 10.40 41.53 38.89
CA PRO A 451 11.69 41.14 39.51
C PRO A 451 11.82 41.32 41.03
N GLY A 452 10.81 41.89 41.70
CA GLY A 452 10.82 42.20 43.14
C GLY A 452 9.68 41.55 43.94
N CYS A 453 9.02 40.55 43.38
CA CYS A 453 7.91 39.87 44.05
C CYS A 453 8.40 38.84 45.08
N GLU A 454 8.14 39.09 46.37
CA GLU A 454 8.41 38.16 47.49
C GLU A 454 7.22 37.22 47.77
N HIS A 455 6.79 36.46 46.76
CA HIS A 455 5.80 35.40 46.97
C HIS A 455 6.24 34.11 46.26
N TYR A 456 5.63 32.98 46.60
CA TYR A 456 5.88 31.69 45.95
C TYR A 456 5.80 31.85 44.42
N PRO A 457 6.72 31.25 43.62
CA PRO A 457 6.70 31.36 42.17
C PRO A 457 5.32 30.94 41.64
N ALA A 458 4.74 31.79 40.78
CA ALA A 458 3.33 31.69 40.37
C ALA A 458 2.99 30.40 39.61
N LEU A 459 4.00 29.65 39.15
CA LEU A 459 3.85 28.37 38.49
C LEU A 459 4.96 27.43 38.99
N PRO A 460 4.66 26.33 39.69
CA PRO A 460 5.54 25.17 39.59
C PRO A 460 5.56 24.73 38.13
N ALA A 461 6.73 24.38 37.60
CA ALA A 461 6.78 23.52 36.42
C ALA A 461 6.25 22.16 36.88
N TRP A 462 4.94 21.96 36.75
CA TRP A 462 4.22 20.78 37.21
C TRP A 462 4.47 19.57 36.31
#